data_AF-A0A026VWP9-F1
#
_entry.id   AF-A0A026VWP9-F1
#
_cell.length_a   1.000
_cell.length_b   1.000
_cell.length_c   1.000
_cell.angle_alpha   90.00
_cell.angle_beta   90.00
_cell.angle_gamma   90.00
#
_symmetry.space_group_name_H-M   'P 1'
#
loop_
_entity.id
_entity.type
_entity.pdbx_description
1 polymer ?
#
loop_
_entity_poly.entity_id
_entity_poly.type
_entity_poly.pdbx_seq_one_letter_code
_entity_poly.pdbx_strand_id
1 'polypeptide(L)'
;VRNARTTERVARHFEINRNTSTRRASLTLGIARTTMERSLHELSMYPYHFTPVQNLFSADYQRRERFCQWYLHLDVNTSSKILWTDQSTFTRTGVFNYHNSHYWCEMNPHLSRISSFQHIRYDSWLQLDGCPAHSARIVRDWLNQSYPEKWIGRWGPVG
;
A
#
# COMPACT_ATOMS: atom_id res chain seq x y z
N VAL A 1 -11.50 -34.68 -24.30
CA VAL A 1 -10.36 -33.96 -24.94
C VAL A 1 -10.11 -32.68 -24.16
N ARG A 2 -9.00 -32.59 -23.41
CA ARG A 2 -8.64 -31.37 -22.67
C ARG A 2 -8.30 -30.28 -23.69
N ASN A 3 -8.82 -29.07 -23.50
CA ASN A 3 -8.85 -28.05 -24.54
C ASN A 3 -7.52 -27.28 -24.57
N ALA A 4 -6.47 -27.89 -25.15
CA ALA A 4 -5.12 -27.33 -25.24
C ALA A 4 -5.10 -25.88 -25.77
N ARG A 5 -5.99 -25.58 -26.72
CA ARG A 5 -6.20 -24.24 -27.28
C ARG A 5 -6.64 -23.20 -26.25
N THR A 6 -7.38 -23.63 -25.22
CA THR A 6 -7.81 -22.75 -24.12
C THR A 6 -6.66 -22.46 -23.18
N THR A 7 -5.90 -23.50 -22.80
CA THR A 7 -4.71 -23.34 -21.93
C THR A 7 -3.66 -22.44 -22.60
N GLU A 8 -3.43 -22.56 -23.91
CA GLU A 8 -2.53 -21.69 -24.66
C GLU A 8 -3.00 -20.22 -24.70
N ARG A 9 -4.30 -19.98 -24.86
CA ARG A 9 -4.88 -18.61 -24.79
C ARG A 9 -4.71 -17.99 -23.42
N VAL A 10 -4.83 -18.78 -22.36
CA VAL A 10 -4.60 -18.35 -20.97
C VAL A 10 -3.12 -18.03 -20.77
N ALA A 11 -2.20 -18.91 -21.20
CA ALA A 11 -0.76 -18.69 -21.11
C ALA A 11 -0.35 -17.36 -21.76
N ARG A 12 -0.72 -17.15 -23.03
CA ARG A 12 -0.39 -15.92 -23.78
C ARG A 12 -0.93 -14.66 -23.10
N HIS A 13 -2.13 -14.73 -22.51
CA HIS A 13 -2.70 -13.57 -21.81
C HIS A 13 -1.89 -13.19 -20.57
N PHE A 14 -1.51 -14.18 -19.75
CA PHE A 14 -0.75 -13.95 -18.53
C PHE A 14 0.74 -13.69 -18.78
N GLU A 15 1.32 -14.10 -19.91
CA GLU A 15 2.66 -13.67 -20.31
C GLU A 15 2.74 -12.14 -20.48
N ILE A 16 1.72 -11.55 -21.11
CA ILE A 16 1.64 -10.11 -21.40
C ILE A 16 1.10 -9.35 -20.18
N ASN A 17 0.07 -9.88 -19.52
CA ASN A 17 -0.67 -9.20 -18.45
C ASN A 17 -0.55 -9.94 -17.12
N ARG A 18 0.68 -10.11 -16.62
CA ARG A 18 0.95 -10.80 -15.35
C ARG A 18 0.21 -10.20 -14.14
N ASN A 19 -0.22 -8.94 -14.22
CA ASN A 19 -0.83 -8.20 -13.11
C ASN A 19 -2.36 -8.22 -13.06
N THR A 20 -3.01 -8.93 -13.98
CA THR A 20 -4.47 -8.93 -14.09
C THR A 20 -5.13 -9.90 -13.10
N SER A 21 -6.35 -9.57 -12.66
CA SER A 21 -7.19 -10.50 -11.89
C SER A 21 -7.77 -11.59 -12.80
N THR A 22 -8.00 -12.80 -12.26
CA THR A 22 -8.70 -13.88 -13.00
C THR A 22 -10.08 -13.46 -13.51
N ARG A 23 -10.81 -12.61 -12.75
CA ARG A 23 -12.10 -12.05 -13.18
C ARG A 23 -11.98 -11.23 -14.47
N ARG A 24 -11.01 -10.31 -14.52
CA ARG A 24 -10.76 -9.49 -15.71
C ARG A 24 -10.30 -10.36 -16.89
N ALA A 25 -9.36 -11.27 -16.67
CA ALA A 25 -8.91 -12.19 -17.71
C ALA A 25 -10.06 -13.06 -18.26
N SER A 26 -10.95 -13.54 -17.38
CA SER A 26 -12.13 -14.34 -17.75
C SER A 26 -13.07 -13.55 -18.69
N LEU A 27 -13.35 -12.29 -18.35
CA LEU A 27 -14.15 -11.40 -19.20
C LEU A 27 -13.46 -11.12 -20.54
N THR A 28 -12.16 -10.80 -20.53
CA THR A 28 -11.39 -10.49 -21.75
C THR A 28 -11.31 -11.67 -22.71
N LEU A 29 -11.15 -12.89 -22.19
CA LEU A 29 -10.98 -14.09 -23.00
C LEU A 29 -12.30 -14.81 -23.30
N GLY A 30 -13.40 -14.43 -22.64
CA GLY A 30 -14.68 -15.14 -22.72
C GLY A 30 -14.60 -16.58 -22.19
N ILE A 31 -13.72 -16.83 -21.22
CA ILE A 31 -13.49 -18.17 -20.63
C ILE A 31 -14.10 -18.20 -19.24
N ALA A 32 -14.86 -19.26 -18.92
CA ALA A 32 -15.40 -19.45 -17.58
C ALA A 32 -14.27 -19.48 -16.53
N ARG A 33 -14.50 -18.84 -15.37
CA ARG A 33 -13.46 -18.70 -14.34
C ARG A 33 -12.89 -20.05 -13.87
N THR A 34 -13.74 -21.08 -13.77
CA THR A 34 -13.32 -22.44 -13.40
C THR A 34 -12.38 -23.07 -14.42
N THR A 35 -12.61 -22.85 -15.72
CA THR A 35 -11.71 -23.30 -16.78
C THR A 35 -10.40 -22.53 -16.75
N MET A 36 -10.45 -21.23 -16.48
CA MET A 36 -9.24 -20.40 -16.32
C MET A 36 -8.38 -20.85 -15.14
N GLU A 37 -8.99 -21.08 -13.98
CA GLU A 37 -8.30 -21.61 -12.79
C GLU A 37 -7.64 -22.97 -13.08
N ARG A 38 -8.35 -23.88 -13.76
CA ARG A 38 -7.78 -25.17 -14.18
C ARG A 38 -6.59 -25.00 -15.12
N SER A 39 -6.70 -24.16 -16.16
CA SER A 39 -5.59 -23.89 -17.07
C SER A 39 -4.38 -23.26 -16.37
N LEU A 40 -4.60 -22.37 -15.40
CA LEU A 40 -3.51 -21.79 -14.60
C LEU A 40 -2.81 -22.84 -13.74
N HIS A 41 -3.56 -23.75 -13.11
CA HIS A 41 -3.00 -24.88 -12.38
C HIS A 41 -2.22 -25.84 -13.29
N GLU A 42 -2.70 -26.13 -14.50
CA GLU A 42 -1.98 -26.96 -15.48
C GLU A 42 -0.66 -26.32 -15.93
N LEU A 43 -0.60 -24.99 -15.96
CA LEU A 43 0.60 -24.21 -16.29
C LEU A 43 1.50 -23.96 -15.07
N SER A 44 1.18 -24.50 -13.89
CA SER A 44 1.85 -24.18 -12.62
C SER A 44 1.91 -22.67 -12.32
N MET A 45 0.97 -21.87 -12.82
CA MET A 45 0.95 -20.42 -12.63
C MET A 45 0.20 -20.08 -11.34
N TYR A 46 0.92 -19.50 -10.38
CA TYR A 46 0.37 -19.12 -9.08
C TYR A 46 0.25 -17.60 -8.94
N PRO A 47 -0.78 -17.10 -8.23
CA PRO A 47 -0.91 -15.69 -7.93
C PRO A 47 -0.04 -15.31 -6.74
N TYR A 48 0.91 -14.38 -6.94
CA TYR A 48 1.68 -13.79 -5.86
C TYR A 48 1.24 -12.35 -5.59
N HIS A 49 1.18 -11.97 -4.31
CA HIS A 49 0.88 -10.60 -3.92
C HIS A 49 2.15 -9.75 -3.88
N PHE A 50 2.01 -8.47 -4.24
CA PHE A 50 3.07 -7.50 -4.02
C PHE A 50 3.17 -7.18 -2.53
N THR A 51 4.38 -7.24 -1.99
CA THR A 51 4.67 -6.68 -0.67
C THR A 51 4.85 -5.17 -0.82
N PRO A 52 3.99 -4.34 -0.21
CA PRO A 52 4.22 -2.90 -0.19
C PRO A 52 5.48 -2.61 0.63
N VAL A 53 6.46 -1.98 0.01
CA VAL A 53 7.67 -1.51 0.70
C VAL A 53 7.65 0.01 0.72
N GLN A 54 8.14 0.59 1.80
CA GLN A 54 8.27 2.02 1.91
C GLN A 54 9.28 2.52 0.87
N ASN A 55 8.94 3.55 0.10
CA ASN A 55 9.95 4.22 -0.71
C ASN A 55 11.01 4.79 0.22
N LEU A 56 12.30 4.54 0.01
CA LEU A 56 13.35 5.20 0.77
C LEU A 56 14.22 5.95 -0.22
N PHE A 57 14.34 7.27 -0.04
CA PHE A 57 15.30 8.06 -0.79
C PHE A 57 16.69 7.93 -0.15
N SER A 58 17.74 8.20 -0.93
CA SER A 58 19.13 8.17 -0.45
C SER A 58 19.33 9.03 0.81
N ALA A 59 18.65 10.17 0.90
CA ALA A 59 18.70 11.06 2.06
C ALA A 59 18.02 10.48 3.32
N ASP A 60 17.06 9.56 3.17
CA ASP A 60 16.32 8.99 4.30
C ASP A 60 17.17 8.02 5.11
N TYR A 61 18.11 7.31 4.47
CA TYR A 61 19.02 6.40 5.16
C TYR A 61 19.79 7.13 6.25
N GLN A 62 20.39 8.27 5.91
CA GLN A 62 21.15 9.07 6.89
C GLN A 62 20.26 9.66 7.98
N ARG A 63 19.04 10.12 7.63
CA ARG A 63 18.09 10.66 8.62
C ARG A 63 17.62 9.59 9.60
N ARG A 64 17.33 8.38 9.11
CA ARG A 64 16.93 7.22 9.92
C ARG A 64 18.06 6.75 10.80
N GLU A 65 19.27 6.64 10.27
CA GLU A 65 20.44 6.27 11.05
C GLU A 65 20.67 7.26 12.20
N ARG A 66 20.66 8.57 11.92
CA ARG A 66 20.77 9.61 12.95
C ARG A 66 19.67 9.51 13.99
N PHE A 67 18.43 9.26 13.58
CA PHE A 67 17.32 9.08 14.51
C PHE A 67 17.52 7.87 15.41
N CYS A 68 17.89 6.71 14.86
CA CYS A 68 18.17 5.51 15.64
C CYS A 68 19.32 5.75 16.62
N GLN A 69 20.41 6.38 16.16
CA GLN A 69 21.54 6.74 17.02
C GLN A 69 21.10 7.67 18.16
N TRP A 70 20.33 8.72 17.87
CA TRP A 70 19.78 9.61 18.90
C TRP A 70 18.89 8.86 19.89
N TYR A 71 18.00 7.99 19.41
CA TYR A 71 17.08 7.22 20.25
C TYR A 71 17.82 6.23 21.16
N LEU A 72 18.89 5.59 20.67
CA LEU A 72 19.71 4.67 21.46
C LEU A 72 20.45 5.36 22.60
N HIS A 73 20.74 6.65 22.48
CA HIS A 73 21.37 7.46 23.53
C HIS A 73 20.35 8.14 24.46
N LEU A 74 19.05 7.94 24.23
CA LEU A 74 17.99 8.51 25.05
C LEU A 74 17.85 7.71 26.34
N ASP A 75 17.71 8.40 27.47
CA ASP A 75 17.43 7.72 28.73
C ASP A 75 15.99 7.17 28.78
N VAL A 76 15.78 6.14 29.60
CA VAL A 76 14.50 5.43 29.72
C VAL A 76 13.36 6.36 30.16
N ASN A 77 13.63 7.38 30.99
CA ASN A 77 12.60 8.31 31.45
C ASN A 77 12.18 9.31 30.38
N THR A 78 13.06 9.63 29.43
CA THR A 78 12.73 10.45 28.26
C THR A 78 12.06 9.60 27.17
N SER A 79 12.51 8.36 26.97
CA SER A 79 11.90 7.42 26.02
C SER A 79 10.44 7.10 26.39
N SER A 80 10.15 6.90 27.68
CA SER A 80 8.78 6.65 28.16
C SER A 80 7.81 7.83 28.00
N LYS A 81 8.33 9.03 27.74
CA LYS A 81 7.54 10.24 27.44
C LYS A 81 7.30 10.46 25.95
N ILE A 82 7.92 9.65 25.08
CA ILE A 82 7.68 9.70 23.64
C ILE A 82 6.34 9.04 23.36
N LEU A 83 5.41 9.82 22.84
CA LEU A 83 4.18 9.29 22.30
C LEU A 83 4.33 9.05 20.80
N TRP A 84 4.16 7.79 20.41
CA TRP A 84 4.11 7.39 19.02
C TRP A 84 2.71 7.54 18.48
N THR A 85 2.62 8.01 17.25
CA THR A 85 1.35 8.25 16.58
C THR A 85 1.43 7.71 15.17
N ASP A 86 0.44 6.93 14.76
CA ASP A 86 0.29 6.62 13.34
C ASP A 86 -0.48 7.74 12.64
N GLN A 87 -0.11 8.04 11.40
CA GLN A 87 -0.79 9.03 10.59
C GLN A 87 -1.26 8.34 9.33
N SER A 88 -2.58 8.23 9.16
CA SER A 88 -3.19 7.76 7.93
C SER A 88 -3.34 8.92 6.94
N THR A 89 -2.63 8.86 5.82
CA THR A 89 -2.71 9.88 4.76
C THR A 89 -3.62 9.40 3.64
N PHE A 90 -4.65 10.18 3.31
CA PHE A 90 -5.53 9.92 2.18
C PHE A 90 -5.17 10.82 1.00
N THR A 91 -5.04 10.23 -0.20
CA THR A 91 -4.75 10.97 -1.44
C THR A 91 -5.94 10.85 -2.41
N ARG A 92 -6.19 11.89 -3.21
CA ARG A 92 -7.25 11.91 -4.25
C ARG A 92 -7.06 10.87 -5.35
N THR A 93 -5.87 10.28 -5.49
CA THR A 93 -5.56 9.26 -6.51
C THR A 93 -6.07 7.86 -6.16
N GLY A 94 -6.77 7.72 -5.04
CA GLY A 94 -7.38 6.47 -4.62
C GLY A 94 -6.43 5.59 -3.81
N VAL A 95 -7.02 4.79 -2.92
CA VAL A 95 -6.31 3.74 -2.17
C VAL A 95 -6.02 2.61 -3.15
N PHE A 96 -4.77 2.39 -3.50
CA PHE A 96 -4.37 1.20 -4.27
C PHE A 96 -4.71 -0.04 -3.44
N ASN A 97 -5.70 -0.81 -3.89
CA ASN A 97 -6.05 -2.06 -3.23
C ASN A 97 -5.02 -3.15 -3.61
N TYR A 98 -3.99 -3.30 -2.77
CA TYR A 98 -2.92 -4.29 -2.95
C TYR A 98 -3.45 -5.73 -3.02
N HIS A 99 -4.61 -6.02 -2.43
CA HIS A 99 -5.22 -7.36 -2.50
C HIS A 99 -5.63 -7.75 -3.92
N ASN A 100 -5.88 -6.78 -4.82
CA ASN A 100 -6.24 -7.03 -6.21
C ASN A 100 -5.03 -7.02 -7.16
N SER A 101 -3.83 -6.75 -6.65
CA SER A 101 -2.60 -6.74 -7.42
C SER A 101 -1.92 -8.10 -7.27
N HIS A 102 -2.23 -9.02 -8.18
CA HIS A 102 -1.56 -10.31 -8.28
C HIS A 102 -0.45 -10.23 -9.30
N TYR A 103 0.57 -11.07 -9.20
CA TYR A 103 1.52 -11.35 -10.26
C TYR A 103 1.53 -12.86 -10.50
N TRP A 104 1.19 -13.27 -11.72
CA TRP A 104 1.13 -14.68 -12.06
C TRP A 104 2.49 -15.18 -12.53
N CYS A 105 3.03 -16.19 -11.83
CA CYS A 105 4.32 -16.81 -12.16
C CYS A 105 4.40 -18.24 -11.61
N GLU A 106 5.30 -19.06 -12.16
CA GLU A 106 5.57 -20.42 -11.67
C GLU A 106 6.30 -20.43 -10.32
N MET A 107 7.13 -19.41 -10.07
CA MET A 107 7.91 -19.26 -8.84
C MET A 107 7.67 -17.89 -8.23
N ASN A 108 7.78 -17.79 -6.89
CA ASN A 108 7.61 -16.53 -6.19
C ASN A 108 8.74 -15.57 -6.57
N PRO A 109 8.46 -14.42 -7.21
CA PRO A 109 9.49 -13.47 -7.60
C PRO A 109 9.90 -12.52 -6.47
N HIS A 110 9.37 -12.70 -5.25
CA HIS A 110 9.58 -11.81 -4.10
C HIS A 110 9.32 -10.34 -4.45
N LEU A 111 8.18 -10.10 -5.12
CA LEU A 111 7.85 -8.80 -5.66
C LEU A 111 7.60 -7.78 -4.55
N SER A 112 8.42 -6.74 -4.55
CA SER A 112 8.18 -5.53 -3.78
C SER A 112 7.62 -4.45 -4.69
N ARG A 113 6.70 -3.65 -4.17
CA ARG A 113 6.24 -2.44 -4.85
C ARG A 113 6.37 -1.26 -3.94
N ILE A 114 7.04 -0.23 -4.46
CA ILE A 114 7.22 1.02 -3.75
C ILE A 114 5.86 1.64 -3.47
N SER A 115 5.59 1.88 -2.20
CA SER A 115 4.45 2.64 -1.74
C SER A 115 4.84 4.09 -1.52
N SER A 116 4.13 5.01 -2.18
CA SER A 116 4.40 6.45 -2.20
C SER A 116 3.85 7.21 -0.99
N PHE A 117 3.40 6.51 0.07
CA PHE A 117 2.76 7.12 1.26
C PHE A 117 3.63 8.11 2.04
N GLN A 118 4.92 8.28 1.70
CA GLN A 118 5.80 9.18 2.44
C GLN A 118 5.66 10.67 2.08
N HIS A 119 5.03 11.02 0.96
CA HIS A 119 4.83 12.43 0.61
C HIS A 119 3.38 12.83 0.82
N ILE A 120 3.13 13.53 1.92
CA ILE A 120 1.92 14.33 2.06
C ILE A 120 1.99 15.38 0.93
N ARG A 121 1.13 15.25 -0.07
CA ARG A 121 0.97 16.28 -1.10
C ARG A 121 0.15 17.41 -0.49
N TYR A 122 0.35 18.64 -0.97
CA TYR A 122 -0.47 19.80 -0.55
C TYR A 122 -1.98 19.64 -0.81
N ASP A 123 -2.39 18.59 -1.54
CA ASP A 123 -3.79 18.23 -1.78
C ASP A 123 -4.21 16.89 -1.15
N SER A 124 -3.48 16.45 -0.12
CA SER A 124 -3.82 15.28 0.70
C SER A 124 -4.65 15.71 1.92
N TRP A 125 -5.53 14.82 2.37
CA TRP A 125 -6.27 14.97 3.61
C TRP A 125 -5.59 14.18 4.73
N LEU A 126 -5.52 14.78 5.91
CA LEU A 126 -4.95 14.13 7.10
C LEU A 126 -6.07 13.69 8.05
N GLN A 127 -6.04 12.43 8.47
CA GLN A 127 -6.95 11.93 9.48
C GLN A 127 -6.18 11.60 10.76
N LEU A 128 -6.64 12.13 11.88
CA LEU A 128 -6.19 11.72 13.20
C LEU A 128 -7.23 10.77 13.78
N ASP A 129 -6.80 9.58 14.22
CA ASP A 129 -7.64 8.74 15.04
C ASP A 129 -7.85 9.44 16.40
N GLY A 130 -9.01 9.26 17.04
CA GLY A 130 -9.48 10.10 18.13
C GLY A 130 -8.71 10.00 19.47
N CYS A 131 -7.42 9.65 19.46
CA CYS A 131 -6.57 9.57 20.64
C CYS A 131 -6.45 10.95 21.34
N PRO A 132 -6.50 11.03 22.68
CA PRO A 132 -6.46 12.30 23.41
C PRO A 132 -5.25 13.20 23.08
N ALA A 133 -4.09 12.61 22.78
CA ALA A 133 -2.90 13.35 22.40
C ALA A 133 -3.01 14.06 21.04
N HIS A 134 -3.85 13.53 20.16
CA HIS A 134 -4.18 14.11 18.85
C HIS A 134 -5.19 15.25 18.90
N SER A 135 -5.88 15.37 20.04
CA SER A 135 -6.87 16.43 20.29
C SER A 135 -6.25 17.65 20.99
N ALA A 136 -4.96 17.60 21.33
CA ALA A 136 -4.25 18.68 21.99
C ALA A 136 -4.29 19.96 21.13
N ARG A 137 -4.49 21.11 21.79
CA ARG A 137 -4.65 22.41 21.10
C ARG A 137 -3.45 22.72 20.19
N ILE A 138 -2.22 22.47 20.67
CA ILE A 138 -0.99 22.71 19.93
C ILE A 138 -0.90 21.93 18.61
N VAL A 139 -1.41 20.68 18.59
CA VAL A 139 -1.43 19.84 17.39
C VAL A 139 -2.45 20.38 16.39
N ARG A 140 -3.63 20.80 16.88
CA ARG A 140 -4.69 21.38 16.04
C ARG A 140 -4.28 22.73 15.44
N ASP A 141 -3.62 23.58 16.21
CA ASP A 141 -3.13 24.88 15.74
C ASP A 141 -2.11 24.70 14.61
N TRP A 142 -1.18 23.76 14.77
CA TRP A 142 -0.22 23.42 13.72
C TRP A 142 -0.88 22.84 12.46
N LEU A 143 -1.88 21.98 12.62
CA LEU A 143 -2.64 21.42 11.49
C LEU A 143 -3.46 22.47 10.75
N ASN A 144 -4.08 23.41 11.46
CA ASN A 144 -4.80 24.52 10.83
C ASN A 144 -3.87 25.44 10.03
N GLN A 145 -2.64 25.64 10.50
CA GLN A 145 -1.64 26.42 9.76
C GLN A 145 -1.07 25.66 8.55
N SER A 146 -0.81 24.36 8.70
CA SER A 146 -0.11 23.56 7.69
C SER A 146 -1.04 22.93 6.65
N TYR A 147 -2.30 22.65 7.02
CA TYR A 147 -3.32 21.97 6.23
C TYR A 147 -4.72 22.59 6.46
N PRO A 148 -4.91 23.88 6.14
CA PRO A 148 -6.17 24.60 6.39
C PRO A 148 -7.34 23.90 5.69
N GLU A 149 -8.43 23.64 6.43
CA GLU A 149 -9.65 22.96 5.97
C GLU A 149 -9.43 21.55 5.38
N LYS A 150 -8.25 20.93 5.58
CA LYS A 150 -7.86 19.67 4.93
C LYS A 150 -7.46 18.57 5.92
N TRP A 151 -8.06 18.56 7.12
CA TRP A 151 -7.85 17.50 8.09
C TRP A 151 -9.14 17.12 8.83
N ILE A 152 -9.24 15.85 9.20
CA ILE A 152 -10.42 15.20 9.80
C ILE A 152 -10.04 14.76 11.21
N GLY A 153 -10.86 15.12 12.19
CA GLY A 153 -10.66 14.74 13.58
C GLY A 153 -11.76 15.26 14.50
N ARG A 154 -11.80 14.79 15.75
CA ARG A 154 -12.89 15.10 16.72
C ARG A 154 -13.18 16.60 16.89
N TRP A 155 -12.19 17.46 16.66
CA TRP A 155 -12.32 18.93 16.73
C TRP A 155 -11.72 19.61 15.50
N GLY A 156 -11.74 18.94 14.35
CA GLY A 156 -11.26 19.46 13.08
C GLY A 156 -12.35 20.19 12.28
N PRO A 157 -11.98 20.85 11.18
CA PRO A 157 -12.92 21.57 10.30
C PRO A 157 -13.93 20.63 9.62
N VAL A 158 -13.62 19.34 9.53
CA VAL A 158 -14.47 18.29 8.94
C VAL A 158 -14.62 17.16 9.95
N GLY A 159 -15.86 16.86 10.34
CA GLY A 159 -16.23 15.87 11.37
C GLY A 159 -17.37 14.97 10.93
#